data_AF-A0AAX0M530-F1
#
_entry.id   AF-A0AAX0M530-F1
#
_cell.length_a   1.000
_cell.length_b   1.000
_cell.length_c   1.000
_cell.angle_alpha   90.00
_cell.angle_beta   90.00
_cell.angle_gamma   90.00
#
_symmetry.space_group_name_H-M   'P 1'
#
loop_
_entity.id
_entity.type
_entity.pdbx_description
1 polymer ?
#
loop_
_entity_poly.entity_id
_entity_poly.type
_entity_poly.pdbx_seq_one_letter_code
_entity_poly.pdbx_strand_id
1 'polypeptide(L)'
;MGSLVDNSKKKVPCFIDEFSYSKSEQSAYYRMRMLLTLTSNGWNVGEAFNDRYMTIVGGNCAYLTMEKDGQTHTSYSERESSIFDSVENISYSAKEAENIPALHSCLARLRERESEYEKHKETH
;
A
#
# COMPACT_ATOMS: atom_id res chain seq x y z
N MET A 1 29.73 -32.79 13.87
CA MET A 1 29.01 -32.25 15.04
C MET A 1 28.98 -30.74 14.88
N GLY A 2 27.78 -30.18 14.70
CA GLY A 2 27.61 -28.75 14.39
C GLY A 2 27.77 -27.86 15.62
N SER A 3 28.33 -26.67 15.44
CA SER A 3 28.08 -25.56 16.37
C SER A 3 26.99 -24.67 15.79
N LEU A 4 25.93 -24.50 16.56
CA LEU A 4 24.83 -23.59 16.26
C LEU A 4 25.38 -22.16 16.22
N VAL A 5 25.32 -21.54 15.05
CA VAL A 5 25.53 -20.09 14.92
C VAL A 5 24.32 -19.41 15.55
N ASP A 6 24.57 -18.67 16.63
CA ASP A 6 23.59 -17.87 17.34
C ASP A 6 22.97 -16.82 16.41
N ASN A 7 21.79 -17.15 15.88
CA ASN A 7 20.96 -16.29 15.04
C ASN A 7 20.17 -15.28 15.89
N SER A 8 20.84 -14.59 16.82
CA SER A 8 20.27 -13.40 17.44
C SER A 8 20.07 -12.36 16.35
N LYS A 9 18.81 -12.25 15.89
CA LYS A 9 18.33 -11.29 14.87
C LYS A 9 18.67 -9.87 15.31
N LYS A 10 19.88 -9.39 15.03
CA LYS A 10 20.19 -7.97 15.10
C LYS A 10 19.43 -7.30 13.97
N LYS A 11 18.36 -6.59 14.35
CA LYS A 11 17.61 -5.68 13.48
C LYS A 11 18.62 -4.73 12.85
N VAL A 12 18.81 -4.82 11.53
CA VAL A 12 19.50 -3.77 10.78
C VAL A 12 18.50 -2.62 10.71
N PRO A 13 18.75 -1.46 11.34
CA PRO A 13 17.89 -0.31 11.19
C PRO A 13 18.05 0.17 9.76
N CYS A 14 16.99 0.08 8.95
CA CYS A 14 16.86 1.02 7.86
C CYS A 14 16.74 2.39 8.53
N PHE A 15 17.72 3.28 8.28
CA PHE A 15 17.68 4.66 8.75
C PHE A 15 16.52 5.38 8.05
N ILE A 16 15.31 5.16 8.55
CA ILE A 16 14.36 6.26 8.64
C ILE A 16 14.99 7.10 9.74
N ASP A 17 15.59 8.24 9.38
CA ASP A 17 15.95 9.25 10.37
C ASP A 17 14.83 9.29 11.41
N GLU A 18 15.18 9.30 12.70
CA GLU A 18 14.26 9.42 13.83
C GLU A 18 13.60 10.81 13.83
N PHE A 19 13.03 11.24 12.72
CA PHE A 19 12.05 12.30 12.68
C PHE A 19 10.84 11.79 13.46
N SER A 20 10.59 12.41 14.61
CA SER A 20 9.34 12.29 15.34
C SER A 20 8.23 12.99 14.53
N TYR A 21 7.92 12.46 13.36
CA TYR A 21 6.81 12.94 12.54
C TYR A 21 5.54 12.86 13.38
N SER A 22 4.75 13.93 13.36
CA SER A 22 3.38 13.90 13.86
C SER A 22 2.58 12.80 13.12
N LYS A 23 1.50 12.31 13.73
CA LYS A 23 0.63 11.31 13.08
C LYS A 23 0.10 11.79 11.72
N SER A 24 -0.14 13.10 11.59
CA SER A 24 -0.55 13.73 10.33
C SER A 24 0.55 13.68 9.25
N GLU A 25 1.81 13.94 9.63
CA GLU A 25 2.94 13.89 8.70
C GLU A 25 3.24 12.44 8.27
N GLN A 26 3.15 11.48 9.19
CA GLN A 26 3.29 10.05 8.87
C GLN A 26 2.18 9.60 7.90
N SER A 27 0.94 9.98 8.19
CA SER A 27 -0.21 9.69 7.32
C SER A 27 -0.04 10.32 5.93
N ALA A 28 0.41 11.58 5.85
CA ALA A 28 0.71 12.23 4.57
C ALA A 28 1.83 11.51 3.80
N TYR A 29 2.91 11.11 4.48
CA TYR A 29 3.98 10.33 3.89
C TYR A 29 3.47 8.99 3.35
N TYR A 30 2.66 8.26 4.13
CA TYR A 30 2.11 6.97 3.70
C TYR A 30 1.16 7.11 2.51
N ARG A 31 0.36 8.18 2.43
CA ARG A 31 -0.43 8.49 1.23
C ARG A 31 0.47 8.73 0.02
N MET A 32 1.50 9.57 0.16
CA MET A 32 2.46 9.85 -0.92
C MET A 32 3.16 8.57 -1.40
N ARG A 33 3.63 7.73 -0.46
CA ARG A 33 4.25 6.44 -0.78
C ARG A 33 3.31 5.57 -1.60
N MET A 34 2.04 5.48 -1.20
CA MET A 34 1.04 4.69 -1.91
C MET A 34 0.77 5.21 -3.33
N LEU A 35 0.73 6.52 -3.52
CA LEU A 35 0.60 7.12 -4.86
C LEU A 35 1.78 6.76 -5.77
N LEU A 36 2.99 6.72 -5.22
CA LEU A 36 4.23 6.45 -5.96
C LEU A 36 4.52 4.95 -6.18
N THR A 37 3.84 4.05 -5.47
CA THR A 37 4.10 2.59 -5.53
C THR A 37 3.51 1.92 -6.77
N LEU A 38 2.46 2.49 -7.38
CA LEU A 38 1.82 1.90 -8.55
C LEU A 38 2.57 2.26 -9.83
N THR A 39 2.93 1.23 -10.61
CA THR A 39 3.60 1.35 -11.89
C THR A 39 2.74 0.70 -12.97
N SER A 40 2.25 1.50 -13.93
CA SER A 40 1.43 1.13 -15.10
C SER A 40 0.26 0.14 -14.88
N ASN A 41 -0.92 0.54 -15.39
CA ASN A 41 -2.20 -0.18 -15.31
C ASN A 41 -2.90 -0.18 -13.95
N GLY A 42 -2.32 0.31 -12.86
CA GLY A 42 -3.06 0.53 -11.61
C GLY A 42 -3.79 1.86 -11.59
N TRP A 43 -5.02 1.90 -11.05
CA TRP A 43 -5.75 3.16 -10.86
C TRP A 43 -5.81 3.48 -9.36
N ASN A 44 -4.93 4.39 -8.95
CA ASN A 44 -5.05 5.03 -7.64
C ASN A 44 -6.24 5.99 -7.69
N VAL A 45 -7.27 5.70 -6.92
CA VAL A 45 -8.37 6.63 -6.71
C VAL A 45 -8.12 7.30 -5.37
N GLY A 46 -7.27 8.33 -5.45
CA GLY A 46 -7.05 9.31 -4.38
C GLY A 46 -8.11 10.42 -4.37
N GLU A 47 -9.20 10.26 -5.12
CA GLU A 47 -10.28 11.24 -5.19
C GLU A 47 -11.20 11.08 -3.98
N ALA A 48 -10.70 11.64 -2.87
CA ALA A 48 -11.45 12.28 -1.80
C ALA A 48 -12.70 11.54 -1.31
N PHE A 49 -12.52 10.48 -0.51
CA PHE A 49 -13.52 10.11 0.48
C PHE A 49 -13.24 10.78 1.83
N ASN A 50 -11.98 10.72 2.31
CA ASN A 50 -11.46 11.54 3.41
C ASN A 50 -9.90 11.48 3.47
N ASP A 51 -9.28 12.28 4.33
CA ASP A 51 -7.80 12.35 4.46
C ASP A 51 -7.15 11.05 4.99
N ARG A 52 -7.95 10.10 5.50
CA ARG A 52 -7.46 8.87 6.13
C ARG A 52 -7.38 7.72 5.13
N TYR A 53 -8.46 7.49 4.36
CA TYR A 53 -8.61 6.32 3.51
C TYR A 53 -8.40 6.63 2.03
N MET A 54 -7.73 5.73 1.32
CA MET A 54 -7.56 5.77 -0.13
C MET A 54 -8.07 4.48 -0.76
N THR A 55 -8.70 4.58 -1.92
CA THR A 55 -9.13 3.41 -2.70
C THR A 55 -8.11 3.13 -3.80
N ILE A 56 -7.67 1.89 -3.89
CA ILE A 56 -6.67 1.42 -4.85
C ILE A 56 -7.36 0.39 -5.74
N VAL A 57 -7.47 0.65 -7.04
CA VAL A 57 -8.03 -0.28 -8.03
C VAL A 57 -6.88 -0.98 -8.74
N GLY A 58 -6.56 -2.16 -8.22
CA GLY A 58 -5.56 -3.10 -8.72
C GLY A 58 -4.25 -2.54 -9.30
N GLY A 59 -3.62 -3.35 -10.15
CA GLY A 59 -2.48 -2.96 -10.99
C GLY A 59 -1.13 -3.48 -10.53
N ASN A 60 -0.10 -3.14 -11.30
CA ASN A 60 1.27 -3.53 -11.00
C ASN A 60 1.87 -2.54 -9.99
N CYS A 61 2.42 -3.08 -8.91
CA CYS A 61 3.18 -2.33 -7.93
C CYS A 61 4.66 -2.63 -8.13
N ALA A 62 5.50 -1.59 -8.11
CA ALA A 62 6.93 -1.77 -7.99
C ALA A 62 7.32 -1.66 -6.51
N TYR A 63 8.00 -2.69 -6.02
CA TYR A 63 8.56 -2.73 -4.67
C TYR A 63 10.06 -2.59 -4.76
N LEU A 64 10.59 -1.52 -4.18
CA LEU A 64 12.03 -1.38 -3.95
C LEU A 64 12.36 -1.97 -2.59
N THR A 65 13.09 -3.09 -2.60
CA THR A 65 13.59 -3.73 -1.39
C THR A 65 15.08 -3.48 -1.29
N MET A 66 15.53 -3.02 -0.13
CA MET A 66 16.96 -2.94 0.20
C MET A 66 17.35 -4.20 0.96
N GLU A 67 18.23 -4.99 0.36
CA GLU A 67 18.79 -6.19 0.96
C GLU A 67 19.79 -5.84 2.06
N LYS A 68 20.12 -6.84 2.90
CA LYS A 68 21.03 -6.64 4.05
C LYS A 68 22.45 -6.23 3.67
N ASP A 69 22.87 -6.53 2.44
CA ASP A 69 24.18 -6.18 1.89
C ASP A 69 24.19 -4.77 1.25
N GLY A 70 23.07 -4.05 1.31
CA GLY A 70 22.91 -2.72 0.73
C GLY A 70 22.57 -2.74 -0.77
N GLN A 71 22.42 -3.91 -1.38
CA GLN A 71 21.90 -3.99 -2.74
C GLN A 71 20.41 -3.66 -2.75
N THR A 72 19.96 -2.99 -3.83
CA THR A 72 18.54 -2.72 -4.04
C THR A 72 18.01 -3.63 -5.13
N HIS A 73 16.86 -4.24 -4.87
CA HIS A 73 16.13 -5.03 -5.85
C HIS A 73 14.75 -4.44 -6.06
N THR A 74 14.39 -4.21 -7.32
CA THR A 74 13.04 -3.84 -7.72
C THR A 74 12.30 -5.10 -8.14
N SER A 75 11.24 -5.44 -7.42
CA SER A 75 10.28 -6.47 -7.84
C SER A 75 8.98 -5.83 -8.28
N TYR A 76 8.25 -6.51 -9.16
CA TYR A 76 6.92 -6.11 -9.59
C TYR A 76 5.93 -7.19 -9.15
N SER A 77 4.81 -6.78 -8.57
CA SER A 77 3.70 -7.69 -8.35
C SER A 77 2.39 -7.04 -8.68
N GLU A 78 1.46 -7.84 -9.19
CA GLU A 78 0.07 -7.43 -9.26
C GLU A 78 -0.46 -7.29 -7.84
N ARG A 79 -1.29 -6.27 -7.65
CA ARG A 79 -1.97 -5.99 -6.40
C ARG A 79 -3.47 -6.03 -6.65
N GLU A 80 -4.20 -6.63 -5.71
CA GLU A 80 -5.66 -6.60 -5.71
C GLU A 80 -6.18 -5.23 -5.27
N SER A 81 -7.41 -4.94 -5.67
CA SER A 81 -8.12 -3.77 -5.20
C SER A 81 -8.25 -3.75 -3.67
N SER A 82 -8.02 -2.59 -3.07
CA SER A 82 -8.03 -2.46 -1.60
C SER A 82 -8.34 -1.03 -1.13
N ILE A 83 -8.69 -0.90 0.14
CA ILE A 83 -8.81 0.38 0.85
C ILE A 83 -7.60 0.53 1.76
N PHE A 84 -6.76 1.54 1.49
CA PHE A 84 -5.58 1.84 2.29
C PHE A 84 -5.93 2.82 3.42
N ASP A 85 -5.61 2.48 4.67
CA ASP A 85 -5.66 3.36 5.83
C ASP A 85 -4.28 3.96 6.06
N SER A 86 -4.16 5.27 5.79
CA SER A 86 -2.90 5.99 5.97
C SER A 86 -2.54 6.30 7.41
N VAL A 87 -3.47 6.18 8.37
CA VAL A 87 -3.16 6.39 9.80
C VAL A 87 -2.55 5.12 10.39
N GLU A 88 -3.14 3.97 10.08
CA GLU A 88 -2.71 2.67 10.58
C GLU A 88 -1.68 1.99 9.67
N ASN A 89 -1.44 2.54 8.47
CA ASN A 89 -0.54 2.00 7.46
C ASN A 89 -0.86 0.55 7.05
N ILE A 90 -2.15 0.26 6.87
CA ILE A 90 -2.67 -1.06 6.50
C ILE A 90 -3.60 -0.97 5.29
N SER A 91 -3.85 -2.09 4.64
CA SER A 91 -4.81 -2.19 3.53
C SER A 91 -5.87 -3.23 3.87
N TYR A 92 -7.12 -2.89 3.61
CA TYR A 92 -8.26 -3.77 3.73
C TYR A 92 -8.68 -4.27 2.34
N SER A 93 -8.85 -5.57 2.20
CA SER A 93 -9.55 -6.16 1.06
C SER A 93 -11.03 -5.74 1.05
N ALA A 94 -11.68 -5.87 -0.12
CA ALA A 94 -13.11 -5.61 -0.23
C ALA A 94 -13.94 -6.45 0.76
N LYS A 95 -13.57 -7.72 0.97
CA LYS A 95 -14.25 -8.64 1.89
C LYS A 95 -14.09 -8.25 3.37
N GLU A 96 -12.92 -7.75 3.76
CA GLU A 96 -12.72 -7.23 5.11
C GLU A 96 -13.54 -5.96 5.34
N ALA A 97 -13.57 -5.07 4.34
CA ALA A 97 -14.29 -3.81 4.41
C ALA A 97 -15.82 -3.97 4.52
N GLU A 98 -16.41 -5.04 4.00
CA GLU A 98 -17.84 -5.35 4.17
C GLU A 98 -18.25 -5.45 5.65
N ASN A 99 -17.36 -5.94 6.50
CA ASN A 99 -17.61 -6.17 7.91
C ASN A 99 -17.24 -4.97 8.80
N ILE A 100 -16.75 -3.87 8.21
CA ILE A 100 -16.31 -2.67 8.93
C ILE A 100 -17.20 -1.50 8.49
N PRO A 101 -18.21 -1.10 9.29
CA PRO A 101 -19.16 -0.06 8.90
C PRO A 101 -18.50 1.27 8.50
N ALA A 102 -17.40 1.64 9.15
CA ALA A 102 -16.64 2.85 8.82
C ALA A 102 -16.05 2.85 7.39
N LEU A 103 -15.92 1.68 6.76
CA LEU A 103 -15.37 1.51 5.42
C LEU A 103 -16.45 1.32 4.35
N HIS A 104 -17.75 1.25 4.70
CA HIS A 104 -18.81 0.96 3.72
C HIS A 104 -18.86 1.95 2.57
N SER A 105 -18.68 3.24 2.84
CA SER A 105 -18.65 4.25 1.79
C SER A 105 -17.38 4.16 0.93
N CYS A 106 -16.22 3.87 1.53
CA CYS A 106 -14.99 3.57 0.79
C CYS A 106 -15.15 2.33 -0.10
N LEU A 107 -15.84 1.31 0.39
CA LEU A 107 -16.10 0.08 -0.34
C LEU A 107 -17.05 0.31 -1.52
N ALA A 108 -18.11 1.08 -1.33
CA ALA A 108 -19.00 1.46 -2.42
C ALA A 108 -18.24 2.20 -3.53
N ARG A 109 -17.36 3.14 -3.15
CA ARG A 109 -16.51 3.88 -4.08
C ARG A 109 -15.50 2.99 -4.80
N LEU A 110 -14.86 2.06 -4.08
CA LEU A 110 -13.92 1.10 -4.67
C LEU A 110 -14.59 0.31 -5.79
N ARG A 111 -15.81 -0.21 -5.55
CA ARG A 111 -16.57 -1.00 -6.53
C ARG A 111 -16.97 -0.20 -7.77
N GLU A 112 -17.40 1.05 -7.58
CA GLU A 112 -17.70 1.94 -8.70
C GLU A 112 -16.46 2.11 -9.61
N ARG A 113 -15.30 2.28 -8.99
CA ARG A 113 -14.05 2.52 -9.69
C ARG A 113 -13.47 1.27 -10.34
N GLU A 114 -13.64 0.10 -9.73
CA GLU A 114 -13.38 -1.18 -10.39
C GLU A 114 -14.21 -1.31 -11.67
N SER A 115 -15.50 -0.94 -11.63
CA SER A 115 -16.34 -0.96 -12.83
C SER A 115 -15.88 0.03 -13.91
N GLU A 116 -15.46 1.24 -13.53
CA GLU A 116 -14.89 2.21 -14.48
C GLU A 116 -13.59 1.70 -15.11
N TYR A 117 -12.72 1.08 -14.31
CA TYR A 117 -11.45 0.54 -14.76
C TYR A 117 -11.62 -0.63 -15.75
N GLU A 118 -12.54 -1.54 -15.48
CA GLU A 118 -12.82 -2.64 -16.41
C GLU A 118 -13.36 -2.11 -17.76
N LYS A 119 -14.24 -1.10 -17.76
CA LYS A 119 -14.69 -0.43 -18.99
C LYS A 119 -13.53 0.24 -19.75
N HIS A 120 -12.57 0.81 -19.04
CA HIS A 120 -11.39 1.41 -19.64
C HIS A 120 -10.51 0.36 -20.33
N LYS A 121 -10.34 -0.83 -19.72
CA LYS A 121 -9.62 -1.94 -20.34
C LYS A 121 -10.29 -2.48 -21.61
N GLU A 122 -11.62 -2.49 -21.66
CA GLU A 122 -12.35 -2.99 -22.84
C GLU A 122 -12.22 -2.07 -24.06
N THR A 123 -11.83 -0.81 -23.84
CA THR A 123 -11.77 0.23 -24.87
C THR A 123 -10.37 0.53 -25.41
N HIS A 124 -9.32 -0.08 -24.82
CA HIS A 124 -7.90 0.14 -25.15
C HIS A 124 -7.13 -1.17 -25.23
#